data_AF-A0AAN8ITR1-F1
#
_entry.id   AF-A0AAN8ITR1-F1
#
_cell.length_a   1.000
_cell.length_b   1.000
_cell.length_c   1.000
_cell.angle_alpha   90.00
_cell.angle_beta   90.00
_cell.angle_gamma   90.00
#
_symmetry.space_group_name_H-M   'P 1'
#
loop_
_entity.id
_entity.type
_entity.pdbx_description
1 polymer ?
#
loop_
_entity_poly.entity_id
_entity_poly.type
_entity_poly.pdbx_seq_one_letter_code
_entity_poly.pdbx_strand_id
1 'polypeptide(L)'
;MRLLFCCGCSFTRQKWNLISQDIVTAIIEPKTSFFKENSVKMEWVMSSENEIRVIALSFGLALMVREAFPSLLHILKEFRTRRA
;
A
#
# COMPACT_ATOMS: atom_id res chain seq x y z
N MET A 1 -21.56 9.38 4.61
CA MET A 1 -20.11 9.24 4.90
C MET A 1 -19.43 8.01 4.26
N ARG A 2 -20.14 7.00 3.71
CA ARG A 2 -19.53 5.84 3.03
C ARG A 2 -18.89 6.15 1.66
N LEU A 3 -19.44 7.12 0.92
CA LEU A 3 -18.98 7.47 -0.43
C LEU A 3 -17.55 8.06 -0.50
N LEU A 4 -17.09 8.73 0.58
CA LEU A 4 -15.76 9.34 0.64
C LEU A 4 -14.63 8.33 0.86
N PHE A 5 -14.94 7.17 1.46
CA PHE A 5 -14.01 6.06 1.63
C PHE A 5 -13.88 5.21 0.35
N CYS A 6 -14.84 5.30 -0.56
CA CYS A 6 -14.82 4.61 -1.84
C CYS A 6 -14.30 5.47 -2.99
N CYS A 7 -13.95 6.73 -2.76
CA CYS A 7 -13.33 7.61 -3.75
C CYS A 7 -11.89 7.94 -3.34
N GLY A 8 -11.02 8.20 -4.32
CA GLY A 8 -9.60 8.52 -4.11
C GLY A 8 -9.30 9.75 -3.23
N CYS A 9 -10.31 10.38 -2.63
CA CYS A 9 -10.17 11.52 -1.72
C CYS A 9 -9.58 11.15 -0.35
N SER A 10 -9.75 9.90 0.12
CA SER A 10 -9.17 9.44 1.39
C SER A 10 -7.82 8.73 1.22
N PHE A 11 -7.37 8.52 -0.02
CA PHE A 11 -6.14 7.80 -0.28
C PHE A 11 -4.95 8.73 0.00
N THR A 12 -4.04 8.29 0.87
CA THR A 12 -2.80 9.01 1.12
C THR A 12 -2.07 9.34 -0.19
N ARG A 13 -1.47 10.53 -0.28
CA ARG A 13 -0.62 10.95 -1.40
C ARG A 13 0.87 10.74 -1.13
N GLN A 14 1.17 10.07 -0.01
CA GLN A 14 2.54 9.86 0.43
C GLN A 14 3.22 8.82 -0.44
N LYS A 15 4.45 9.11 -0.87
CA LYS A 15 5.34 8.18 -1.56
C LYS A 15 6.30 7.58 -0.55
N TRP A 16 6.59 6.29 -0.67
CA TRP A 16 7.59 5.60 0.15
C TRP A 16 8.74 5.11 -0.73
N ASN A 17 9.95 5.32 -0.24
CA ASN A 17 11.18 4.81 -0.85
C ASN A 17 11.77 3.79 0.12
N LEU A 18 12.03 2.57 -0.36
CA LEU A 18 12.91 1.64 0.34
C LEU A 18 14.34 2.01 -0.04
N ILE A 19 15.16 2.23 0.99
CA ILE A 19 16.55 2.61 0.84
C ILE A 19 17.39 1.46 1.43
N SER A 20 18.34 0.97 0.65
CA SER A 20 19.36 0.03 1.10
C SER A 20 20.71 0.54 0.62
N GLN A 21 21.71 0.57 1.52
CA GLN A 21 23.05 1.08 1.21
C GLN A 21 23.02 2.47 0.52
N ASP A 22 22.18 3.37 1.04
CA ASP A 22 21.96 4.73 0.52
C ASP A 22 21.40 4.83 -0.91
N ILE A 23 20.99 3.71 -1.51
CA ILE A 23 20.37 3.65 -2.83
C ILE A 23 18.88 3.37 -2.68
N VAL A 24 18.04 4.10 -3.42
CA VAL A 24 16.61 3.80 -3.52
C VAL A 24 16.43 2.52 -4.33
N THR A 25 16.06 1.44 -3.66
CA THR A 25 15.93 0.09 -4.25
C THR A 25 14.50 -0.24 -4.65
N ALA A 26 13.52 0.35 -3.97
CA ALA A 26 12.11 0.25 -4.36
C ALA A 26 11.36 1.55 -4.05
N ILE A 27 10.32 1.79 -4.83
CA ILE A 27 9.41 2.93 -4.71
C ILE A 27 7.99 2.37 -4.66
N ILE A 28 7.23 2.84 -3.68
CA ILE A 28 5.84 2.48 -3.49
C ILE A 28 5.06 3.78 -3.49
N GLU A 29 4.12 3.92 -4.43
CA GLU A 29 3.34 5.13 -4.55
C GLU A 29 1.84 4.84 -4.74
N PRO A 30 0.98 5.59 -4.04
CA PRO A 30 -0.46 5.55 -4.23
C PRO A 30 -0.84 6.20 -5.56
N LYS A 31 -1.71 5.54 -6.33
CA LYS A 31 -2.36 6.07 -7.52
C LYS A 31 -3.84 6.24 -7.25
N THR A 32 -4.23 7.49 -7.00
CA THR A 32 -5.63 7.89 -6.87
C THR A 32 -6.32 7.89 -8.23
N SER A 33 -7.55 7.41 -8.27
CA SER A 33 -8.45 7.64 -9.40
C SER A 33 -9.78 8.20 -8.91
N PHE A 34 -10.33 9.17 -9.65
CA PHE A 34 -11.63 9.76 -9.34
C PHE A 34 -12.81 8.88 -9.82
N PHE A 35 -12.57 7.99 -10.78
CA PHE A 35 -13.59 7.16 -11.43
C PHE A 35 -13.27 5.66 -11.44
N LYS A 36 -12.15 5.26 -10.85
CA LYS A 36 -11.72 3.86 -10.74
C LYS A 36 -11.30 3.57 -9.31
N GLU A 37 -11.15 2.29 -9.00
CA GLU A 37 -10.57 1.86 -7.72
C GLU A 37 -9.16 2.48 -7.55
N ASN A 38 -8.82 2.81 -6.30
CA ASN A 38 -7.48 3.25 -5.96
C ASN A 38 -6.50 2.09 -6.20
N SER A 39 -5.27 2.42 -6.58
CA SER A 39 -4.24 1.41 -6.82
C SER A 39 -2.92 1.82 -6.16
N VAL A 40 -2.06 0.84 -5.91
CA VAL A 40 -0.70 1.07 -5.42
C VAL A 40 0.25 0.65 -6.52
N LYS A 41 1.10 1.56 -6.97
CA LYS A 41 2.18 1.26 -7.90
C LYS A 41 3.42 0.89 -7.08
N MET A 42 4.05 -0.22 -7.44
CA MET A 42 5.30 -0.67 -6.86
C MET A 42 6.32 -0.84 -7.97
N GLU A 43 7.47 -0.21 -7.81
CA GLU A 43 8.60 -0.30 -8.72
C GLU A 43 9.87 -0.57 -7.92
N TRP A 44 10.78 -1.35 -8.48
CA TRP A 44 12.08 -1.61 -7.88
C TRP A 44 13.14 -1.73 -8.96
N VAL A 45 14.38 -1.48 -8.58
CA VAL A 45 15.52 -1.63 -9.49
C VAL A 45 15.74 -3.11 -9.81
N MET A 46 16.19 -3.41 -11.03
CA MET A 46 16.39 -4.80 -11.48
C MET A 46 17.44 -5.55 -10.66
N SER A 47 18.40 -4.83 -10.07
CA SER A 47 19.42 -5.35 -9.17
C SER A 47 18.94 -5.53 -7.72
N SER A 48 17.69 -5.16 -7.41
CA SER A 48 17.16 -5.26 -6.05
C SER A 48 17.10 -6.71 -5.60
N GLU A 49 17.59 -7.00 -4.40
CA GLU A 49 17.58 -8.33 -3.82
C GLU A 49 16.16 -8.85 -3.59
N ASN A 50 15.99 -10.17 -3.59
CA ASN A 50 14.66 -10.78 -3.42
C ASN A 50 14.02 -10.40 -2.09
N GLU A 51 14.81 -10.27 -1.02
CA GLU A 51 14.33 -9.85 0.30
C GLU A 51 13.70 -8.45 0.25
N ILE A 52 14.38 -7.50 -0.39
CA ILE A 52 13.87 -6.14 -0.58
C ILE A 52 12.58 -6.14 -1.42
N ARG A 53 12.51 -6.96 -2.47
CA ARG A 53 11.29 -7.10 -3.28
C ARG A 53 10.12 -7.64 -2.46
N VAL A 54 10.37 -8.65 -1.61
CA VAL A 54 9.35 -9.21 -0.71
C VAL A 54 8.88 -8.20 0.31
N ILE A 55 9.79 -7.39 0.89
CA ILE A 55 9.42 -6.32 1.81
C ILE A 55 8.57 -5.28 1.09
N ALA A 56 8.99 -4.84 -0.10
CA ALA A 56 8.24 -3.86 -0.89
C ALA A 56 6.82 -4.36 -1.24
N LEU A 57 6.72 -5.61 -1.69
CA LEU A 57 5.43 -6.28 -1.97
C LEU A 57 4.56 -6.37 -0.72
N SER A 58 5.12 -6.82 0.40
CA SER A 58 4.38 -6.97 1.65
C SER A 58 3.84 -5.64 2.16
N PHE A 59 4.67 -4.58 2.07
CA PHE A 59 4.27 -3.23 2.45
C PHE A 59 3.20 -2.67 1.51
N GLY A 60 3.35 -2.84 0.20
CA GLY A 60 2.36 -2.42 -0.79
C GLY A 60 1.02 -3.11 -0.64
N LEU A 61 1.01 -4.42 -0.33
CA LEU A 61 -0.21 -5.17 -0.02
C LEU A 61 -0.90 -4.64 1.25
N ALA A 62 -0.13 -4.37 2.31
CA ALA A 62 -0.68 -3.79 3.53
C ALA A 62 -1.30 -2.40 3.28
N LEU A 63 -0.64 -1.56 2.49
CA LEU A 63 -1.18 -0.27 2.06
C LEU A 63 -2.44 -0.43 1.21
N MET A 64 -2.46 -1.39 0.29
CA MET A 64 -3.61 -1.66 -0.56
C MET A 64 -4.85 -2.05 0.27
N VAL A 65 -4.69 -2.94 1.26
CA VAL A 65 -5.80 -3.32 2.16
C VAL A 65 -6.25 -2.14 3.02
N ARG A 66 -5.31 -1.33 3.52
CA ARG A 66 -5.64 -0.23 4.43
C ARG A 66 -6.29 0.96 3.72
N GLU A 67 -5.83 1.27 2.52
CA GLU A 67 -6.13 2.54 1.86
C GLU A 67 -6.97 2.34 0.59
N ALA A 68 -6.72 1.28 -0.20
CA ALA A 68 -7.37 1.10 -1.51
C ALA A 68 -8.69 0.35 -1.39
N PHE A 69 -8.75 -0.61 -0.46
CA PHE A 69 -9.95 -1.39 -0.18
C PHE A 69 -10.34 -1.27 1.29
N PRO A 70 -10.77 -0.09 1.77
CA PRO A 70 -11.17 0.10 3.16
C PRO A 70 -12.36 -0.79 3.57
N SER A 71 -13.09 -1.36 2.61
CA SER A 71 -14.06 -2.43 2.86
C SER A 71 -13.42 -3.66 3.51
N LEU A 72 -12.15 -3.97 3.26
CA LEU A 72 -11.40 -5.10 3.83
C LEU A 72 -10.81 -4.82 5.22
N LEU A 73 -10.88 -3.58 5.73
CA LEU A 73 -10.39 -3.24 7.09
C LEU A 73 -11.06 -4.06 8.19
N HIS A 74 -12.29 -4.53 7.97
CA HIS A 74 -12.98 -5.39 8.94
C HIS A 74 -12.22 -6.70 9.20
N ILE A 75 -11.57 -7.27 8.18
CA ILE A 75 -10.76 -8.49 8.30
C ILE A 75 -9.56 -8.26 9.22
N LEU A 76 -8.87 -7.12 9.04
CA LEU A 76 -7.73 -6.74 9.89
C LEU A 76 -8.16 -6.47 11.34
N LYS A 77 -9.34 -5.85 11.54
CA LYS A 77 -9.90 -5.65 12.88
C LYS A 77 -10.18 -6.99 13.55
N GLU A 78 -10.91 -7.87 12.86
CA GLU A 78 -11.27 -9.19 13.37
C GLU A 78 -10.05 -10.04 13.73
N PHE A 79 -9.00 -9.99 12.92
CA PHE A 79 -7.75 -10.69 13.21
C PHE A 79 -7.03 -10.15 14.46
N ARG A 80 -7.06 -8.83 14.71
CA ARG A 80 -6.52 -8.25 15.95
C ARG A 80 -7.35 -8.63 17.17
N THR A 81 -8.67 -8.58 17.08
CA THR A 81 -9.55 -8.95 18.22
C THR A 81 -9.38 -10.40 18.62
N ARG A 82 -9.11 -11.31 17.67
CA ARG A 82 -8.86 -12.73 17.95
C ARG A 82 -7.50 -13.02 18.60
N ARG A 83 -6.56 -12.06 18.57
CA ARG A 83 -5.21 -12.18 19.12
C ARG A 83 -4.97 -11.35 20.38
N ALA A 84 -5.95 -10.54 20.80
CA ALA A 84 -5.96 -9.80 22.06
C ALA A 84 -6.64 -10.65 23.14
#